data_AF-A0A7X5BRS1-F1
#
_entry.id   AF-A0A7X5BRS1-F1
#
_cell.length_a   1.000
_cell.length_b   1.000
_cell.length_c   1.000
_cell.angle_alpha   90.00
_cell.angle_beta   90.00
_cell.angle_gamma   90.00
#
_symmetry.space_group_name_H-M   'P 1'
#
loop_
_entity.id
_entity.type
_entity.pdbx_description
1 polymer ?
#
loop_
_entity_poly.entity_id
_entity_poly.type
_entity_poly.pdbx_seq_one_letter_code
_entity_poly.pdbx_strand_id
1 'polypeptide(L)'
;MADVLPWEDAHDHERSLLQQLAYDVLALLQAAVQTAHPVCEEKPISPFYIAAELREYYGGMKAALPEEVWVPYEGQTSKRLARTLVEMARRVVPVMLLKHPRGPKPAKKKGYAPGSEVRRQVATSRVLAAGAVDYVKRDV
;
A
#
# COMPACT_ATOMS: atom_id res chain seq x y z
N MET A 1 -9.47 -16.24 -28.64
CA MET A 1 -8.19 -16.27 -27.92
C MET A 1 -7.41 -15.07 -28.43
N ALA A 2 -7.44 -13.96 -27.70
CA ALA A 2 -6.64 -12.80 -28.06
C ALA A 2 -5.20 -13.15 -27.63
N ASP A 3 -4.30 -13.31 -28.59
CA ASP A 3 -2.87 -13.36 -28.32
C ASP A 3 -2.48 -12.00 -27.72
N VAL A 4 -2.24 -12.02 -26.41
CA VAL A 4 -1.56 -10.92 -25.70
C VAL A 4 -0.20 -10.76 -26.37
N LEU A 5 0.16 -9.52 -26.73
CA LEU A 5 1.38 -9.30 -27.48
C LEU A 5 2.60 -9.63 -26.59
N PRO A 6 3.66 -10.29 -27.09
CA PRO A 6 4.77 -10.78 -26.26
C PRO A 6 5.50 -9.71 -25.42
N TRP A 7 5.41 -8.44 -25.82
CA TRP A 7 6.01 -7.32 -25.09
C TRP A 7 5.12 -6.79 -23.95
N GLU A 8 3.82 -7.09 -23.95
CA GLU A 8 2.90 -6.79 -22.83
C GLU A 8 3.24 -7.66 -21.61
N ASP A 9 3.48 -8.96 -21.84
CA ASP A 9 3.89 -9.90 -20.77
C ASP A 9 5.27 -9.55 -20.16
N ALA A 10 6.22 -9.09 -20.99
CA ALA A 10 7.53 -8.66 -20.51
C ALA A 10 7.45 -7.41 -19.61
N HIS A 11 6.66 -6.41 -20.02
CA HIS A 11 6.43 -5.22 -19.20
C HIS A 11 5.63 -5.53 -17.93
N ASP A 12 4.66 -6.45 -18.01
CA ASP A 12 3.86 -6.84 -16.84
C ASP A 12 4.68 -7.67 -15.84
N HIS A 13 5.62 -8.49 -16.31
CA HIS A 13 6.55 -9.21 -15.44
C HIS A 13 7.48 -8.25 -14.71
N GLU A 14 8.11 -7.31 -15.42
CA GLU A 14 8.99 -6.29 -14.81
C GLU A 14 8.23 -5.41 -13.81
N ARG A 15 7.01 -4.97 -14.16
CA ARG A 15 6.14 -4.23 -13.23
C ARG A 15 5.75 -5.04 -12.01
N SER A 16 5.52 -6.34 -12.17
CA SER A 16 5.20 -7.24 -11.05
C SER A 16 6.39 -7.37 -10.10
N LEU A 17 7.61 -7.52 -10.62
CA LEU A 17 8.83 -7.59 -9.81
C LEU A 17 9.09 -6.28 -9.04
N LEU A 18 8.91 -5.13 -9.70
CA LEU A 18 9.05 -3.82 -9.06
C LEU A 18 8.00 -3.60 -7.96
N GLN A 19 6.76 -4.04 -8.20
CA GLN A 19 5.70 -3.97 -7.18
C GLN A 19 6.03 -4.83 -5.96
N GLN A 20 6.53 -6.05 -6.18
CA GLN A 20 6.91 -6.94 -5.09
C GLN A 20 8.07 -6.36 -4.28
N LEU A 21 9.12 -5.87 -4.95
CA LEU A 21 10.27 -5.26 -4.28
C LEU A 21 9.87 -4.03 -3.46
N ALA A 22 9.01 -3.17 -4.01
CA ALA A 22 8.50 -2.00 -3.30
C ALA A 22 7.72 -2.40 -2.04
N TYR A 23 6.92 -3.46 -2.12
CA TYR A 23 6.20 -4.00 -0.97
C TYR A 23 7.14 -4.61 0.07
N ASP A 24 8.16 -5.36 -0.34
CA ASP A 24 9.16 -5.95 0.57
C ASP A 24 9.92 -4.87 1.33
N VAL A 25 10.31 -3.78 0.66
CA VAL A 25 10.94 -2.62 1.30
C VAL A 25 9.98 -1.98 2.31
N LEU A 26 8.72 -1.76 1.94
CA LEU A 26 7.73 -1.18 2.85
C LEU A 26 7.49 -2.06 4.09
N ALA A 27 7.39 -3.38 3.89
CA ALA A 27 7.22 -4.35 4.95
C ALA A 27 8.45 -4.40 5.88
N LEU A 28 9.66 -4.30 5.33
CA LEU A 28 10.91 -4.23 6.09
C LEU A 28 10.95 -2.97 6.97
N LEU A 29 10.59 -1.81 6.42
CA LEU A 29 10.53 -0.55 7.18
C LEU A 29 9.49 -0.64 8.29
N GLN A 30 8.32 -1.22 8.00
CA GLN A 30 7.28 -1.46 8.99
C GLN A 30 7.77 -2.34 10.14
N ALA A 31 8.44 -3.45 9.82
CA ALA A 31 8.99 -4.37 10.81
C ALA A 31 10.08 -3.69 11.67
N ALA A 32 10.93 -2.85 11.07
CA ALA A 32 11.95 -2.10 11.82
C ALA A 32 11.32 -1.14 12.84
N VAL A 33 10.28 -0.40 12.46
CA VAL A 33 9.55 0.50 13.36
C VAL A 33 8.83 -0.27 14.47
N GLN A 34 8.14 -1.37 14.14
CA GLN A 34 7.48 -2.22 15.14
C GLN A 34 8.48 -2.79 16.15
N THR A 35 9.63 -3.26 15.66
CA THR A 35 10.71 -3.80 16.51
C THR A 35 11.28 -2.73 17.45
N ALA A 36 11.37 -1.47 16.99
CA ALA A 36 11.92 -0.38 17.78
C ALA A 36 10.93 0.19 18.82
N HIS A 37 9.62 0.02 18.61
CA HIS A 37 8.58 0.72 19.38
C HIS A 37 7.46 -0.22 19.85
N PRO A 38 7.48 -0.68 21.12
CA PRO A 38 6.49 -1.60 21.67
C PRO A 38 5.03 -1.13 21.58
N VAL A 39 4.79 0.20 21.58
CA VAL A 39 3.44 0.80 21.41
C VAL A 39 2.75 0.35 20.10
N CYS A 40 3.53 -0.09 19.11
CA CYS A 40 3.01 -0.56 17.83
C CYS A 40 2.29 -1.93 17.93
N GLU A 41 2.47 -2.68 19.03
CA GLU A 41 1.77 -3.94 19.28
C GLU A 41 0.29 -3.69 19.61
N GLU A 42 0.01 -2.70 20.47
CA GLU A 42 -1.35 -2.31 20.84
C GLU A 42 -2.05 -1.53 19.73
N LYS A 43 -1.30 -0.65 19.05
CA LYS A 43 -1.81 0.22 17.99
C LYS A 43 -0.99 -0.02 16.73
N PRO A 44 -1.46 -0.85 15.80
CA PRO A 44 -0.68 -1.18 14.61
C PRO A 44 -0.44 0.07 13.77
N ILE A 45 0.78 0.21 13.27
CA ILE A 45 1.16 1.25 12.31
C ILE A 45 0.54 0.97 10.94
N SER A 46 0.36 2.05 10.17
CA SER A 46 -0.24 2.05 8.85
C SER A 46 0.85 2.04 7.78
N PRO A 47 0.88 1.03 6.88
CA PRO A 47 1.79 1.04 5.73
C PRO A 47 1.61 2.30 4.87
N PHE A 48 0.38 2.84 4.82
CA PHE A 48 0.06 4.08 4.12
C PHE A 48 0.83 5.29 4.66
N TYR A 49 0.94 5.45 5.99
CA TYR A 49 1.64 6.61 6.56
C TYR A 49 3.15 6.50 6.38
N ILE A 50 3.71 5.29 6.43
CA ILE A 50 5.12 5.05 6.09
C ILE A 50 5.38 5.42 4.62
N ALA A 51 4.53 4.97 3.70
CA ALA A 51 4.66 5.30 2.29
C ALA A 51 4.47 6.80 2.01
N ALA A 52 3.60 7.47 2.76
CA ALA A 52 3.39 8.91 2.66
C ALA A 52 4.63 9.70 3.09
N GLU A 53 5.24 9.34 4.23
CA GLU A 53 6.51 9.90 4.69
C GLU A 53 7.64 9.69 3.66
N LEU A 54 7.76 8.48 3.12
CA LEU A 54 8.78 8.20 2.10
C LEU A 54 8.56 9.07 0.86
N ARG A 55 7.32 9.20 0.38
CA ARG A 55 7.01 10.02 -0.79
C ARG A 55 7.38 11.49 -0.57
N GLU A 56 7.13 12.02 0.64
CA GLU A 56 7.40 13.42 0.97
C GLU A 56 8.90 13.72 1.00
N TYR A 57 9.68 12.88 1.67
CA TYR A 57 11.10 13.18 1.93
C TYR A 57 12.07 12.58 0.92
N TYR A 58 11.72 11.50 0.22
CA TYR A 58 12.66 10.78 -0.65
C TYR A 58 13.26 11.66 -1.75
N GLY A 59 12.44 12.47 -2.41
CA GLY A 59 12.93 13.37 -3.47
C GLY A 59 13.93 14.41 -2.94
N GLY A 60 13.61 15.03 -1.80
CA GLY A 60 14.50 16.00 -1.15
C GLY A 60 15.79 15.37 -0.63
N MET A 61 15.69 14.20 0.01
CA MET A 61 16.86 13.45 0.48
C MET A 61 17.76 13.03 -0.67
N LYS A 62 17.21 12.53 -1.78
CA LYS A 62 17.99 12.17 -2.97
C LYS A 62 18.75 13.35 -3.56
N ALA A 63 18.18 14.55 -3.51
CA ALA A 63 18.85 15.76 -3.99
C ALA A 63 19.91 16.28 -3.01
N ALA A 64 19.72 16.10 -1.71
CA ALA A 64 20.58 16.64 -0.66
C ALA A 64 21.73 15.73 -0.24
N LEU A 65 21.59 14.41 -0.43
CA LEU A 65 22.57 13.42 0.01
C LEU A 65 23.46 12.96 -1.17
N PRO A 66 24.78 13.12 -1.06
CA PRO A 66 25.70 12.64 -2.08
C PRO A 66 25.85 11.11 -2.00
N GLU A 67 26.26 10.45 -3.07
CA GLU A 67 26.21 8.98 -3.17
C GLU A 67 27.11 8.28 -2.13
N GLU A 68 28.20 8.93 -1.73
CA GLU A 68 29.19 8.41 -0.79
C GLU A 68 28.61 8.15 0.61
N VAL A 69 27.50 8.81 0.98
CA VAL A 69 26.84 8.52 2.26
C VAL A 69 26.20 7.14 2.29
N TRP A 70 25.95 6.51 1.15
CA TRP A 70 25.30 5.19 1.06
C TRP A 70 26.31 4.02 1.13
N VAL A 71 27.56 4.26 0.76
CA VAL A 71 28.65 3.25 0.71
C VAL A 71 28.78 2.42 2.01
N PRO A 72 28.70 3.01 3.23
CA PRO A 72 28.79 2.23 4.46
C PRO A 72 27.64 1.24 4.68
N TYR A 73 26.51 1.40 3.99
CA TYR A 73 25.34 0.54 4.09
C TYR A 73 25.36 -0.60 3.05
N GLU A 74 25.91 -0.37 1.86
CA GLU A 74 26.01 -1.37 0.78
C GLU A 74 26.84 -2.59 1.17
N GLY A 75 27.93 -2.39 1.91
CA GLY A 75 28.78 -3.48 2.40
C GLY A 75 28.25 -4.24 3.62
N GLN A 76 27.06 -3.90 4.12
CA GLN A 76 26.52 -4.54 5.32
C GLN A 76 25.92 -5.90 5.00
N THR A 77 26.19 -6.89 5.86
CA THR A 77 25.42 -8.13 5.85
C THR A 77 23.97 -7.84 6.20
N SER A 78 23.05 -8.68 5.74
CA SER A 78 21.61 -8.54 6.02
C SER A 78 21.30 -8.41 7.53
N LYS A 79 22.02 -9.14 8.39
CA LYS A 79 21.90 -9.02 9.85
C LYS A 79 22.36 -7.66 10.38
N ARG A 80 23.43 -7.10 9.83
CA ARG A 80 23.94 -5.78 10.22
C ARG A 80 23.01 -4.68 9.73
N LEU A 81 22.55 -4.78 8.49
CA LEU A 81 21.57 -3.84 7.92
C LEU A 81 20.27 -3.82 8.74
N ALA A 82 19.73 -4.98 9.10
CA ALA A 82 18.53 -5.07 9.94
C ALA A 82 18.71 -4.35 11.29
N ARG A 83 19.87 -4.52 11.95
CA ARG A 83 20.17 -3.79 13.19
C ARG A 83 20.27 -2.29 12.96
N THR A 84 20.95 -1.87 11.90
CA THR A 84 21.07 -0.46 11.52
C THR A 84 19.69 0.17 11.31
N LEU A 85 18.78 -0.51 10.60
CA LEU A 85 17.42 -0.05 10.37
C LEU A 85 16.63 0.08 11.68
N VAL A 86 16.74 -0.87 12.60
CA VAL A 86 16.09 -0.79 13.91
C VAL A 86 16.65 0.37 14.74
N GLU A 87 17.97 0.59 14.72
CA GLU A 87 18.60 1.73 15.41
C GLU A 87 18.14 3.08 14.86
N MET A 88 18.00 3.20 13.54
CA MET A 88 17.40 4.38 12.91
C MET A 88 15.93 4.53 13.30
N ALA A 89 15.17 3.43 13.27
CA ALA A 89 13.75 3.41 13.58
C ALA A 89 13.44 3.88 15.01
N ARG A 90 14.36 3.71 15.98
CA ARG A 90 14.20 4.26 17.34
C ARG A 90 13.99 5.78 17.38
N ARG A 91 14.43 6.51 16.35
CA ARG A 91 14.25 7.97 16.24
C ARG A 91 12.91 8.39 15.65
N VAL A 92 12.15 7.44 15.11
CA VAL A 92 10.82 7.68 14.56
C VAL A 92 9.84 7.99 15.69
N VAL A 93 8.90 8.90 15.45
CA VAL A 93 7.78 9.18 16.36
C VAL A 93 6.60 8.26 15.96
N PRO A 94 6.39 7.10 16.63
CA PRO A 94 5.45 6.07 16.16
C PRO A 94 3.99 6.55 16.12
N VAL A 95 3.64 7.55 16.94
CA VAL A 95 2.29 8.15 16.99
C VAL A 95 1.82 8.66 15.62
N MET A 96 2.74 9.20 14.81
CA MET A 96 2.41 9.72 13.47
C MET A 96 2.11 8.60 12.46
N LEU A 97 2.53 7.38 12.76
CA LEU A 97 2.39 6.23 11.87
C LEU A 97 1.24 5.32 12.25
N LEU A 98 0.58 5.54 13.39
CA LEU A 98 -0.49 4.67 13.88
C LEU A 98 -1.68 4.65 12.90
N LYS A 99 -2.29 3.48 12.73
CA LYS A 99 -3.61 3.40 12.07
C LYS A 99 -4.61 4.19 12.90
N HIS A 100 -5.42 5.01 12.23
CA HIS A 100 -6.57 5.60 12.88
C HIS A 100 -7.53 4.48 13.34
N PRO A 101 -7.93 4.47 14.62
CA PRO A 101 -8.90 3.50 15.10
C PRO A 101 -10.20 3.71 14.33
N ARG A 102 -10.60 2.71 13.54
CA ARG A 102 -11.87 2.73 12.84
C ARG A 102 -12.91 2.13 13.79
N GLY A 103 -13.82 2.96 14.29
CA GLY A 103 -14.98 2.48 15.03
C GLY A 103 -15.82 1.53 14.16
N PRO A 104 -16.64 0.65 14.77
CA PRO A 104 -17.60 -0.17 14.04
C PRO A 104 -18.41 0.70 13.07
N LYS A 105 -18.57 0.24 11.82
CA LYS A 105 -19.39 0.97 10.85
C LYS A 105 -20.79 1.12 11.45
N PRO A 106 -21.30 2.35 11.63
CA PRO A 106 -22.60 2.54 12.25
C PRO A 106 -23.65 1.77 11.45
N ALA A 107 -24.48 1.00 12.17
CA ALA A 107 -25.57 0.26 11.57
C ALA A 107 -26.56 1.26 10.97
N LYS A 108 -26.46 1.49 9.65
CA LYS A 108 -27.46 2.26 8.93
C LYS A 108 -28.76 1.45 8.94
N LYS A 109 -29.84 2.03 9.46
CA LYS A 109 -31.19 1.52 9.17
C LYS A 109 -31.30 1.45 7.65
N LYS A 110 -31.51 0.25 7.10
CA LYS A 110 -31.81 0.11 5.67
C LYS A 110 -33.19 0.75 5.46
N GLY A 111 -33.20 2.03 5.10
CA GLY A 111 -34.41 2.70 4.67
C GLY A 111 -34.94 2.04 3.41
N TYR A 112 -36.23 2.26 3.14
CA TYR A 112 -36.80 1.92 1.84
C TYR A 112 -36.24 2.89 0.80
N ALA A 113 -35.47 2.38 -0.15
CA ALA A 113 -35.13 3.13 -1.35
C ALA A 113 -36.23 2.89 -2.40
N PRO A 114 -36.72 3.93 -3.10
CA PRO A 114 -37.70 3.77 -4.16
C PRO A 114 -37.23 2.72 -5.17
N GLY A 115 -38.13 1.81 -5.57
CA GLY A 115 -37.78 0.72 -6.50
C GLY A 115 -37.19 1.21 -7.82
N SER A 116 -37.57 2.40 -8.29
CA SER A 116 -36.99 3.05 -9.47
C SER A 116 -35.50 3.39 -9.31
N GLU A 117 -35.06 3.84 -8.14
CA GLU A 117 -33.66 4.18 -7.85
C GLU A 117 -32.81 2.91 -7.68
N VAL A 118 -33.34 1.90 -6.99
CA VAL A 118 -32.67 0.60 -6.84
C VAL A 118 -32.52 -0.10 -8.20
N ARG A 119 -33.53 0.03 -9.08
CA ARG A 119 -33.44 -0.48 -10.45
C ARG A 119 -32.41 0.27 -11.29
N ARG A 120 -32.13 1.56 -11.05
CA ARG A 120 -31.03 2.28 -11.73
C ARG A 120 -29.63 1.85 -11.29
N GLN A 121 -29.46 1.34 -10.07
CA GLN A 121 -28.13 0.94 -9.59
C GLN A 121 -27.62 -0.30 -10.34
N VAL A 122 -26.40 -0.18 -10.86
CA VAL A 122 -25.63 -1.27 -11.45
C VAL A 122 -24.48 -1.62 -10.50
N ALA A 123 -24.40 -2.88 -10.09
CA ALA A 123 -23.31 -3.35 -9.23
C ALA A 123 -22.04 -3.58 -10.08
N THR A 124 -20.89 -3.16 -9.57
CA THR A 124 -19.58 -3.36 -10.25
C THR A 124 -19.35 -4.82 -10.62
N SER A 125 -19.77 -5.76 -9.78
CA SER A 125 -19.67 -7.20 -10.07
C SER A 125 -20.44 -7.62 -11.33
N ARG A 126 -21.58 -6.99 -11.64
CA ARG A 126 -22.35 -7.26 -12.86
C ARG A 126 -21.67 -6.71 -14.11
N VAL A 127 -21.06 -5.53 -14.00
CA VAL A 127 -20.25 -4.94 -15.08
C VAL A 127 -19.05 -5.84 -15.39
N LEU A 128 -18.36 -6.30 -14.35
CA LEU A 128 -17.23 -7.22 -14.50
C LEU A 128 -17.66 -8.56 -15.08
N ALA A 129 -18.79 -9.13 -14.64
CA ALA A 129 -19.31 -10.37 -15.20
C ALA A 129 -19.79 -10.24 -16.65
N ALA A 130 -20.32 -9.07 -17.03
CA ALA A 130 -20.73 -8.77 -18.40
C ALA A 130 -19.52 -8.45 -19.31
N GLY A 131 -18.37 -8.10 -18.75
CA GLY A 131 -17.16 -7.73 -19.50
C GLY A 131 -17.29 -6.42 -20.27
N ALA A 132 -18.34 -5.63 -20.01
CA ALA A 132 -18.64 -4.42 -20.76
C ALA A 132 -19.25 -3.34 -19.85
N VAL A 133 -18.75 -2.11 -19.98
CA VAL A 133 -19.12 -0.96 -19.14
C VAL A 133 -20.53 -0.43 -19.49
N ASP A 134 -21.00 -0.71 -20.70
CA ASP A 134 -22.32 -0.37 -21.23
C ASP A 134 -23.42 -1.37 -20.85
N TYR A 135 -23.21 -2.16 -19.79
CA TYR A 135 -24.20 -3.11 -19.28
C TYR A 135 -25.58 -2.46 -19.13
N VAL A 136 -26.51 -2.88 -19.98
CA VAL A 136 -27.92 -2.49 -19.90
C VAL A 136 -28.65 -3.50 -19.04
N LYS A 137 -29.12 -3.04 -17.88
CA LYS A 137 -29.93 -3.86 -16.97
C LYS A 137 -31.28 -4.17 -17.63
N ARG A 138 -31.54 -5.45 -17.92
CA ARG A 138 -32.85 -5.91 -18.40
C ARG A 138 -33.79 -6.09 -17.20
N ASP A 139 -35.00 -5.55 -17.29
CA ASP A 139 -36.05 -5.80 -16.31
C ASP A 139 -36.56 -7.25 -16.49
N VAL A 140 -36.67 -7.99 -15.38
CA VAL A 140 -37.34 -9.30 -15.30
C VAL A 140 -38.69 -9.08 -14.63
#